data_AF-A0A9W7YDR9-F1
#
_entry.id   AF-A0A9W7YDR9-F1
#
_cell.length_a   1.000
_cell.length_b   1.000
_cell.length_c   1.000
_cell.angle_alpha   90.00
_cell.angle_beta   90.00
_cell.angle_gamma   90.00
#
_symmetry.space_group_name_H-M   'P 1'
#
loop_
_entity.id
_entity.type
_entity.pdbx_description
1 polymer ?
#
loop_
_entity_poly.entity_id
_entity_poly.type
_entity_poly.pdbx_seq_one_letter_code
_entity_poly.pdbx_strand_id
1 'polypeptide(L)'
;MAAAQGGRSVTVLQLHSNFAEIQKELKRVLDGISAGRILESFDILSKVTDAVVVSCEALGLASELPVVETFHRDNFWRALNQCWLVALQNVSAARSDEDRLQEEHIVHLQSSVVRWADSLAQFGLVDYEMGFWEADIMDSLDNILKTARSADASAP
;
A
#
# COMPACT_ATOMS: atom_id res chain seq x y z
N MET A 1 -11.76 -6.92 39.45
CA MET A 1 -10.58 -7.63 38.89
C MET A 1 -10.97 -8.08 37.49
N ALA A 2 -10.77 -7.26 36.47
CA ALA A 2 -9.52 -7.00 35.74
C ALA A 2 -9.08 -8.19 34.86
N ALA A 3 -9.30 -8.00 33.55
CA ALA A 3 -8.61 -8.54 32.38
C ALA A 3 -8.55 -10.07 32.17
N ALA A 4 -9.47 -10.56 31.33
CA ALA A 4 -9.14 -11.61 30.37
C ALA A 4 -9.01 -10.93 29.00
N GLN A 5 -7.82 -10.42 28.71
CA GLN A 5 -7.44 -10.01 27.36
C GLN A 5 -7.42 -11.28 26.50
N GLY A 6 -8.50 -11.48 25.73
CA GLY A 6 -8.55 -12.48 24.67
C GLY A 6 -7.55 -12.09 23.60
N GLY A 7 -6.29 -12.52 23.76
CA GLY A 7 -5.33 -12.56 22.68
C GLY A 7 -5.96 -13.37 21.56
N ARG A 8 -6.32 -12.70 20.46
CA ARG A 8 -6.82 -13.37 19.26
C ARG A 8 -5.67 -14.24 18.75
N SER A 9 -5.66 -15.52 19.10
CA SER A 9 -4.84 -16.51 18.40
C SER A 9 -5.35 -16.60 16.98
N VAL A 10 -4.82 -15.75 16.10
CA VAL A 10 -5.06 -15.84 14.66
C VAL A 10 -4.54 -17.20 14.23
N THR A 11 -5.44 -18.02 13.70
CA THR A 11 -5.05 -19.36 13.25
C THR A 11 -4.27 -19.26 11.94
N VAL A 12 -3.34 -20.18 11.71
CA VAL A 12 -2.54 -20.26 10.46
C VAL A 12 -3.44 -20.28 9.21
N LEU A 13 -4.62 -20.90 9.28
CA LEU A 13 -5.58 -20.91 8.18
C LEU A 13 -6.17 -19.53 7.88
N GLN A 14 -6.50 -18.76 8.93
CA GLN A 14 -6.99 -17.38 8.76
C GLN A 14 -5.93 -16.46 8.19
N LEU A 15 -4.66 -16.62 8.60
CA LEU A 15 -3.53 -15.91 8.00
C LEU A 15 -3.44 -16.18 6.49
N HIS A 16 -3.45 -17.46 6.09
CA HIS A 16 -3.41 -17.83 4.67
C HIS A 16 -4.60 -17.26 3.88
N SER A 17 -5.81 -17.28 4.45
CA SER A 17 -6.98 -16.69 3.81
C SER A 17 -6.85 -15.17 3.65
N ASN A 18 -6.40 -14.46 4.68
CA ASN A 18 -6.18 -13.02 4.64
C ASN A 18 -5.10 -12.67 3.59
N PHE A 19 -3.99 -13.40 3.56
CA PHE A 19 -2.94 -13.19 2.57
C PHE A 19 -3.41 -13.48 1.15
N ALA A 20 -4.16 -14.56 0.93
CA ALA A 20 -4.73 -14.88 -0.37
C ALA A 20 -5.67 -13.77 -0.86
N GLU A 21 -6.47 -13.19 0.04
CA GLU A 21 -7.36 -12.08 -0.28
C GLU A 21 -6.58 -10.80 -0.60
N ILE A 22 -5.58 -10.43 0.22
CA ILE A 22 -4.71 -9.28 -0.06
C ILE A 22 -4.01 -9.44 -1.42
N GLN A 23 -3.42 -10.61 -1.69
CA GLN A 23 -2.75 -10.90 -2.96
C GLN A 23 -3.71 -10.83 -4.15
N LYS A 24 -4.98 -11.24 -3.97
CA LYS A 24 -6.01 -11.12 -4.99
C LYS A 24 -6.34 -9.66 -5.28
N GLU A 25 -6.49 -8.84 -4.25
CA GLU A 25 -6.76 -7.41 -4.44
C GLU A 25 -5.55 -6.68 -5.05
N LEU A 26 -4.31 -6.99 -4.65
CA LEU A 26 -3.11 -6.44 -5.29
C LEU A 26 -3.03 -6.79 -6.78
N LYS A 27 -3.38 -8.03 -7.16
CA LYS A 27 -3.47 -8.41 -8.58
C LYS A 27 -4.55 -7.61 -9.31
N ARG A 28 -5.69 -7.37 -8.67
CA ARG A 28 -6.77 -6.56 -9.22
C ARG A 28 -6.35 -5.11 -9.44
N VAL A 29 -5.54 -4.54 -8.53
CA VAL A 29 -4.92 -3.22 -8.71
C VAL A 29 -4.09 -3.21 -9.99
N LEU A 30 -3.16 -4.15 -10.16
CA LEU A 30 -2.28 -4.22 -11.33
C LEU A 30 -3.03 -4.42 -12.65
N ASP A 31 -4.08 -5.24 -12.64
CA ASP A 31 -4.99 -5.42 -13.79
C ASP A 31 -5.73 -4.12 -14.12
N GLY A 32 -6.25 -3.42 -13.11
CA GLY A 32 -6.91 -2.13 -13.27
C GLY A 32 -5.97 -1.06 -13.82
N ILE A 33 -4.72 -1.01 -13.32
CA ILE A 33 -3.68 -0.10 -13.82
C ILE A 33 -3.38 -0.39 -15.30
N SER A 34 -3.23 -1.67 -15.65
CA SER A 34 -2.99 -2.10 -17.04
C SER A 34 -4.19 -1.82 -17.96
N ALA A 35 -5.41 -1.79 -17.42
CA ALA A 35 -6.63 -1.39 -18.12
C ALA A 35 -6.86 0.14 -18.14
N GLY A 36 -5.96 0.93 -17.57
CA GLY A 36 -6.05 2.39 -17.48
C GLY A 36 -7.05 2.93 -16.45
N ARG A 37 -7.58 2.08 -15.57
CA ARG A 37 -8.50 2.43 -14.45
C ARG A 37 -7.71 2.90 -13.23
N ILE A 38 -6.99 4.01 -13.38
CA ILE A 38 -5.96 4.43 -12.41
C ILE A 38 -6.60 4.79 -11.06
N LEU A 39 -7.61 5.67 -11.04
CA LEU A 39 -8.26 6.11 -9.79
C LEU A 39 -8.86 4.95 -8.99
N GLU A 40 -9.60 4.04 -9.64
CA GLU A 40 -10.15 2.84 -9.00
C GLU A 40 -9.04 1.95 -8.42
N SER A 41 -7.96 1.74 -9.18
CA SER A 41 -6.82 0.96 -8.72
C SER A 41 -6.14 1.58 -7.49
N PHE A 42 -5.97 2.91 -7.45
CA PHE A 42 -5.39 3.59 -6.29
C PHE A 42 -6.29 3.58 -5.06
N ASP A 43 -7.62 3.65 -5.24
CA ASP A 43 -8.58 3.48 -4.14
C ASP A 43 -8.47 2.07 -3.52
N ILE A 44 -8.46 1.03 -4.35
CA ILE A 44 -8.29 -0.36 -3.90
C ILE A 44 -6.94 -0.52 -3.22
N LEU A 45 -5.85 -0.04 -3.84
CA LEU A 45 -4.50 -0.15 -3.30
C LEU A 45 -4.38 0.54 -1.93
N SER A 46 -5.00 1.70 -1.77
CA SER A 46 -5.01 2.44 -0.51
C SER A 46 -5.76 1.69 0.58
N LYS A 47 -6.94 1.14 0.26
CA LYS A 47 -7.74 0.34 1.20
C LYS A 47 -7.02 -0.94 1.64
N VAL A 48 -6.37 -1.61 0.70
CA VAL A 48 -5.56 -2.81 0.99
C VAL A 48 -4.38 -2.44 1.88
N THR A 49 -3.66 -1.36 1.56
CA THR A 49 -2.51 -0.91 2.35
C THR A 49 -2.94 -0.53 3.77
N ASP A 50 -4.05 0.20 3.91
CA ASP A 50 -4.62 0.56 5.21
C ASP A 50 -4.98 -0.68 6.04
N ALA A 51 -5.70 -1.64 5.46
CA ALA A 51 -6.06 -2.87 6.14
C ALA A 51 -4.85 -3.69 6.59
N VAL A 52 -3.80 -3.73 5.75
CA VAL A 52 -2.52 -4.38 6.04
C VAL A 52 -1.80 -3.70 7.19
N VAL A 53 -1.72 -2.36 7.18
CA VAL A 53 -1.05 -1.57 8.21
C VAL A 53 -1.76 -1.72 9.55
N VAL A 54 -3.09 -1.57 9.56
CA VAL A 54 -3.92 -1.72 10.77
C VAL A 54 -3.85 -3.14 11.33
N SER A 55 -3.71 -4.15 10.47
CA SER A 55 -3.69 -5.56 10.87
C SER A 55 -2.28 -6.17 10.86
N CYS A 56 -1.21 -5.38 10.77
CA CYS A 56 0.14 -5.92 10.49
C CYS A 56 0.62 -6.89 11.57
N GLU A 57 0.33 -6.63 12.85
CA GLU A 57 0.60 -7.55 13.96
C GLU A 57 -0.24 -8.83 13.86
N ALA A 58 -1.53 -8.70 13.60
CA ALA A 58 -2.45 -9.84 13.47
C ALA A 58 -2.12 -10.72 12.25
N LEU A 59 -1.53 -10.12 11.21
CA LEU A 59 -1.01 -10.80 10.02
C LEU A 59 0.38 -11.41 10.25
N GLY A 60 1.01 -11.19 11.41
CA GLY A 60 2.38 -11.65 11.68
C GLY A 60 3.45 -10.92 10.86
N LEU A 61 3.11 -9.78 10.25
CA LEU A 61 4.05 -8.94 9.48
C LEU A 61 5.00 -8.16 10.39
N ALA A 62 4.54 -7.80 11.60
CA ALA A 62 5.33 -7.11 12.62
C ALA A 62 6.11 -8.06 13.55
N SER A 63 5.86 -9.37 13.48
CA SER A 63 6.52 -10.35 14.35
C SER A 63 7.89 -10.74 13.80
N GLU A 64 8.93 -10.71 14.65
CA GLU A 64 10.26 -11.23 14.31
C GLU A 64 10.34 -12.76 14.27
N LEU A 65 9.40 -13.43 14.96
CA LEU A 65 9.30 -14.88 14.95
C LEU A 65 8.39 -15.32 13.80
N PRO A 66 8.84 -16.25 12.93
CA PRO A 66 8.03 -16.75 11.84
C PRO A 66 6.81 -17.48 12.40
N VAL A 67 5.62 -16.94 12.15
CA VAL A 67 4.35 -17.59 12.52
C VAL A 67 4.12 -18.86 11.69
N VAL A 68 4.69 -18.89 10.47
CA VAL A 68 4.69 -20.03 9.55
C VAL A 68 6.06 -20.09 8.88
N GLU A 69 6.68 -21.27 8.82
CA GLU A 69 8.04 -21.49 8.30
C GLU A 69 8.22 -21.07 6.83
N THR A 70 7.13 -21.04 6.06
CA THR A 70 7.10 -20.64 4.64
C THR A 70 6.72 -19.17 4.41
N PHE A 71 6.37 -18.43 5.48
CA PHE A 71 5.91 -17.06 5.36
C PHE A 71 7.08 -16.09 5.44
N HIS A 72 7.41 -15.47 4.31
CA HIS A 72 8.45 -14.45 4.21
C HIS A 72 7.82 -13.05 4.22
N ARG A 73 7.81 -12.39 5.39
CA ARG A 73 7.27 -11.02 5.51
C ARG A 73 7.94 -10.04 4.56
N ASP A 74 9.24 -10.20 4.35
CA ASP A 74 10.05 -9.29 3.52
C ASP A 74 9.60 -9.36 2.05
N ASN A 75 9.22 -10.56 1.58
CA ASN A 75 8.66 -10.74 0.25
C ASN A 75 7.27 -10.09 0.14
N PHE A 76 6.47 -10.12 1.20
CA PHE A 76 5.16 -9.47 1.20
C PHE A 76 5.29 -7.95 1.14
N TRP A 77 6.10 -7.35 2.02
CA TRP A 77 6.34 -5.90 2.01
C TRP A 77 6.95 -5.46 0.69
N ARG A 78 7.94 -6.19 0.18
CA ARG A 78 8.51 -5.93 -1.15
C ARG A 78 7.46 -5.99 -2.25
N ALA A 79 6.57 -6.99 -2.25
CA ALA A 79 5.51 -7.08 -3.25
C ALA A 79 4.52 -5.91 -3.17
N LEU A 80 4.15 -5.49 -1.95
CA LEU A 80 3.29 -4.33 -1.73
C LEU A 80 3.96 -3.03 -2.23
N ASN A 81 5.22 -2.80 -1.86
CA ASN A 81 5.98 -1.63 -2.29
C ASN A 81 6.15 -1.59 -3.82
N GLN A 82 6.47 -2.74 -4.43
CA GLN A 82 6.56 -2.84 -5.88
C GLN A 82 5.21 -2.56 -6.56
N CYS A 83 4.09 -3.01 -5.98
CA CYS A 83 2.76 -2.69 -6.49
C CYS A 83 2.50 -1.19 -6.49
N TRP A 84 2.86 -0.49 -5.40
CA TRP A 84 2.79 0.97 -5.33
C TRP A 84 3.65 1.65 -6.40
N LEU A 85 4.92 1.28 -6.50
CA LEU A 85 5.81 1.89 -7.50
C LEU A 85 5.32 1.64 -8.93
N VAL A 86 4.83 0.45 -9.24
CA VAL A 86 4.28 0.14 -10.56
C VAL A 86 3.02 0.97 -10.83
N ALA A 87 2.10 1.08 -9.86
CA ALA A 87 0.91 1.91 -10.00
C ALA A 87 1.28 3.38 -10.25
N LEU A 88 2.24 3.91 -9.49
CA LEU A 88 2.73 5.29 -9.61
C LEU A 88 3.42 5.54 -10.95
N GLN A 89 4.23 4.62 -11.44
CA GLN A 89 4.87 4.74 -12.77
C GLN A 89 3.86 4.73 -13.92
N ASN A 90 2.68 4.16 -13.72
CA ASN A 90 1.65 4.01 -14.76
C ASN A 90 0.48 4.99 -14.60
N VAL A 91 0.59 5.99 -13.73
CA VAL A 91 -0.43 7.05 -13.55
C VAL A 91 -0.81 7.75 -14.86
N SER A 92 0.13 7.91 -15.78
CA SER A 92 -0.06 8.53 -17.09
C SER A 92 -0.81 7.63 -18.09
N ALA A 93 -0.99 6.34 -17.78
CA ALA A 93 -1.75 5.39 -18.58
C ALA A 93 -3.27 5.48 -18.37
N ALA A 94 -3.75 6.51 -17.64
CA ALA A 94 -5.16 6.76 -17.44
C ALA A 94 -5.91 6.83 -18.78
N ARG A 95 -6.95 6.00 -18.91
CA ARG A 95 -7.77 5.91 -20.14
C ARG A 95 -8.62 7.15 -20.39
N SER A 96 -8.87 7.94 -19.35
CA SER A 96 -9.81 9.06 -19.35
C SER A 96 -9.39 10.09 -18.30
N ASP A 97 -9.80 11.34 -18.47
CA ASP A 97 -9.50 12.41 -17.52
C ASP A 97 -10.10 12.14 -16.13
N GLU A 98 -11.30 11.53 -16.10
CA GLU A 98 -11.97 11.06 -14.88
C GLU A 98 -11.21 9.97 -14.13
N ASP A 99 -10.34 9.22 -14.81
CA ASP A 99 -9.49 8.20 -14.19
C ASP A 99 -8.13 8.76 -13.76
N ARG A 100 -7.82 10.02 -14.11
CA ARG A 100 -6.50 10.62 -13.88
C ARG A 100 -6.36 11.05 -12.42
N LEU A 101 -5.18 10.78 -11.84
CA LEU A 101 -4.85 11.30 -10.51
C LEU A 101 -4.70 12.82 -10.56
N GLN A 102 -5.65 13.51 -9.93
CA GLN A 102 -5.60 14.96 -9.73
C GLN A 102 -4.77 15.33 -8.49
N GLU A 103 -4.42 16.61 -8.38
CA GLU A 103 -3.64 17.13 -7.25
C GLU A 103 -4.24 16.75 -5.89
N GLU A 104 -5.55 16.89 -5.71
CA GLU A 104 -6.23 16.54 -4.45
C GLU A 104 -6.02 15.07 -4.07
N HIS A 105 -6.06 14.16 -5.04
CA HIS A 105 -5.85 12.73 -4.84
C HIS A 105 -4.40 12.47 -4.44
N ILE A 106 -3.45 13.11 -5.10
CA ILE A 106 -2.01 12.94 -4.82
C ILE A 106 -1.67 13.45 -3.41
N VAL A 107 -2.19 14.61 -3.02
CA VAL A 107 -2.00 15.18 -1.67
C VAL A 107 -2.62 14.27 -0.61
N HIS A 108 -3.81 13.74 -0.87
CA HIS A 108 -4.46 12.77 0.03
C HIS A 108 -3.66 11.47 0.17
N LEU A 109 -3.10 10.96 -0.94
CA LEU A 109 -2.22 9.79 -0.95
C LEU A 109 -0.94 10.04 -0.16
N GLN A 110 -0.27 11.17 -0.35
CA GLN A 110 0.92 11.56 0.43
C GLN A 110 0.63 11.57 1.93
N SER A 111 -0.50 12.18 2.33
CA SER A 111 -0.90 12.18 3.75
C SER A 111 -1.18 10.76 4.27
N SER A 112 -1.75 9.88 3.45
CA SER A 112 -2.03 8.49 3.82
C SER A 112 -0.73 7.70 3.99
N VAL A 113 0.23 7.87 3.07
CA VAL A 113 1.56 7.24 3.09
C VAL A 113 2.31 7.57 4.37
N VAL A 114 2.34 8.85 4.76
CA VAL A 114 2.97 9.29 6.03
C VAL A 114 2.27 8.65 7.24
N ARG A 115 0.93 8.60 7.24
CA ARG A 115 0.18 7.96 8.35
C ARG A 115 0.43 6.46 8.45
N TRP A 116 0.55 5.78 7.32
CA TRP A 116 0.89 4.35 7.30
C TRP A 116 2.31 4.12 7.80
N ALA A 117 3.28 4.92 7.36
CA ALA A 117 4.65 4.83 7.81
C ALA A 117 4.78 5.09 9.32
N ASP A 118 4.12 6.13 9.85
CA ASP A 118 4.07 6.42 11.30
C ASP A 118 3.51 5.23 12.09
N SER A 119 2.42 4.63 11.57
CA SER A 119 1.82 3.43 12.17
C SER A 119 2.75 2.21 12.14
N LEU A 120 3.59 2.09 11.11
CA LEU A 120 4.56 1.00 10.95
C LEU A 120 5.88 1.25 11.70
N ALA A 121 6.20 2.51 12.00
CA ALA A 121 7.44 2.91 12.67
C ALA A 121 7.57 2.27 14.06
N GLN A 122 6.46 2.14 14.80
CA GLN A 122 6.44 1.50 16.11
C GLN A 122 6.84 0.01 16.08
N PHE A 123 6.74 -0.63 14.91
CA PHE A 123 7.10 -2.04 14.69
C PHE A 123 8.48 -2.19 14.02
N GLY A 124 9.19 -1.10 13.74
CA GLY A 124 10.45 -1.13 12.97
C GLY A 124 10.25 -1.45 11.48
N LEU A 125 9.02 -1.33 10.96
CA LEU A 125 8.67 -1.69 9.57
C LEU A 125 8.75 -0.50 8.59
N VAL A 126 9.59 0.48 8.89
CA VAL A 126 9.91 1.60 7.98
C VAL A 126 11.33 1.44 7.39
N ASP A 127 12.00 0.33 7.71
CA ASP A 127 13.30 0.00 7.15
C ASP A 127 13.17 -0.51 5.70
N TYR A 128 14.02 0.02 4.82
CA TYR A 128 14.01 -0.22 3.37
C TYR A 128 14.10 -1.70 2.98
N GLU A 129 14.73 -2.54 3.79
CA GLU A 129 14.84 -3.97 3.48
C GLU A 129 13.68 -4.81 4.02
N MET A 130 13.03 -4.35 5.09
CA MET A 130 12.12 -5.17 5.91
C MET A 130 10.68 -4.62 5.98
N GLY A 131 10.42 -3.46 5.40
CA GLY A 131 9.19 -2.70 5.63
C GLY A 131 8.69 -1.88 4.46
N PHE A 132 7.94 -0.82 4.76
CA PHE A 132 7.26 0.02 3.79
C PHE A 132 8.20 1.09 3.21
N TRP A 133 8.22 1.22 1.89
CA TRP A 133 9.12 2.15 1.17
C TRP A 133 8.53 3.55 1.09
N GLU A 134 8.31 4.17 2.25
CA GLU A 134 7.70 5.51 2.34
C GLU A 134 8.42 6.52 1.43
N ALA A 135 9.74 6.62 1.54
CA ALA A 135 10.51 7.65 0.83
C ALA A 135 10.45 7.50 -0.70
N ASP A 136 10.53 6.29 -1.27
CA ASP A 136 10.41 6.07 -2.73
C ASP A 136 8.99 6.31 -3.23
N ILE A 137 7.98 5.92 -2.44
CA ILE A 137 6.57 6.16 -2.75
C ILE A 137 6.28 7.67 -2.71
N MET A 138 6.78 8.38 -1.69
CA MET A 138 6.64 9.83 -1.54
C MET A 138 7.35 10.60 -2.66
N ASP A 139 8.58 10.20 -3.03
CA ASP A 139 9.32 10.80 -4.14
C ASP A 139 8.58 10.64 -5.46
N SER A 140 8.06 9.42 -5.71
CA SER A 140 7.23 9.15 -6.88
C SER A 140 5.96 10.02 -6.90
N LEU A 141 5.26 10.15 -5.77
CA LEU A 141 4.07 11.00 -5.65
C LEU A 141 4.40 12.49 -5.88
N ASP A 142 5.51 12.98 -5.33
CA ASP A 142 5.98 14.37 -5.52
C ASP A 142 6.30 14.65 -7.00
N ASN A 143 6.96 13.71 -7.69
CA ASN A 143 7.24 13.83 -9.11
C ASN A 143 5.95 13.87 -9.95
N ILE A 144 4.95 13.06 -9.60
CA ILE A 144 3.64 13.06 -10.26
C ILE A 144 2.93 14.41 -10.01
N LEU A 145 2.97 14.92 -8.79
CA LEU A 145 2.36 16.21 -8.44
C LEU A 145 3.00 17.37 -9.22
N LYS A 146 4.34 17.40 -9.29
CA LYS A 146 5.08 18.39 -10.08
C LYS A 146 4.70 18.34 -11.56
N THR A 147 4.55 17.13 -12.11
CA THR A 147 4.13 16.92 -13.50
C THR A 147 2.70 17.42 -13.73
N ALA A 148 1.77 17.10 -12.82
CA ALA A 148 0.38 17.55 -12.90
C ALA A 148 0.25 19.08 -12.89
N ARG A 149 0.98 19.77 -12.00
CA ARG A 149 1.01 21.25 -11.92
C ARG A 149 1.60 21.89 -13.16
N SER A 150 2.64 21.29 -13.73
CA SER A 150 3.30 21.80 -14.93
C SER A 150 2.42 21.66 -16.17
N ALA A 151 1.58 20.63 -16.22
CA ALA A 151 0.62 20.42 -17.31
C ALA A 151 -0.52 21.46 -17.30
N ASP A 152 -0.99 21.83 -16.11
CA ASP A 152 -2.07 22.83 -15.94
C ASP A 152 -1.59 24.25 -16.27
N ALA A 153 -0.36 24.61 -15.86
CA ALA A 153 0.25 25.90 -16.15
C ALA A 153 0.55 26.15 -17.64
N SER A 154 0.46 25.13 -18.49
CA SER A 154 0.70 25.22 -19.93
C SER A 154 -0.60 25.30 -20.76
N ALA A 155 -1.77 25.32 -20.13
CA ALA A 155 -3.04 25.55 -20.81
C ALA A 155 -3.30 27.07 -20.99
N PRO A 156 -3.51 27.56 -22.24
CA PRO A 156 -3.73 28.98 -22.54
C PRO A 156 -5.11 29.50 -22.12
#